data_AF-G0NSG4-F1
#
_entry.id   AF-G0NSG4-F1
#
_cell.length_a   1.000
_cell.length_b   1.000
_cell.length_c   1.000
_cell.angle_alpha   90.00
_cell.angle_beta   90.00
_cell.angle_gamma   90.00
#
_symmetry.space_group_name_H-M   'P 1'
#
loop_
_entity.id
_entity.type
_entity.pdbx_description
1 polymer ?
#
loop_
_entity_poly.entity_id
_entity_poly.type
_entity_poly.pdbx_seq_one_letter_code
_entity_poly.pdbx_strand_id
1 'polypeptide(L)'
;MSLVASLFCPLCEDPYDELNKRPRYGKCGHTVCHTCIESSGTIKCPLCRVENAFTDAVCNFQFKEILQTFKQLTIEKLQQLASNPRERSIGKCNSPGCDATQKLRMCVTCGETSGLFQKHLNGKLQILERKKLVFLSKAVLFCSDCVADGLPDHPEHAFLPFSKIDVIEVDLEFWYYILHAVLMDKKMKKEQYNWFSTNPDLFIRIVLGFKREAISFEALMKSDRFPMILEQFRFSRQKLVDIYSIPELAEAKQKSVEMARKVMNRIEKVLERQLWMKREELKHFVEGFKIMKISADDPVWKAFMDEVTIISNQFNSFKITNLTNSEAAHIDMEVDAKMAEAIQKLGLPDDVAPKKFLMFKALCNILQNASDDIVRLQKKTLEEVDRCQEFFNDRIRKLESIINKEEEKLTLNLVLYELTEKSFSVDKVLLDILEANCDFCEGQLLCERYFTLTYDSDPNEWIYTLELQKRFLNDDDSLPTTLFSHSLFC
;
A
#
# COMPACT_ATOMS: atom_id res chain seq x y z
N MET A 1 9.76 6.38 9.36
CA MET A 1 9.03 6.19 8.09
C MET A 1 9.99 5.55 7.12
N SER A 2 9.49 4.84 6.10
CA SER A 2 10.33 4.35 4.99
C SER A 2 11.09 5.52 4.34
N LEU A 3 12.31 5.29 3.84
CA LEU A 3 13.12 6.26 3.07
C LEU A 3 12.30 6.86 1.91
N VAL A 4 11.40 6.04 1.39
CA VAL A 4 10.58 6.32 0.22
C VAL A 4 9.34 7.15 0.59
N ALA A 5 8.68 6.83 1.71
CA ALA A 5 7.59 7.61 2.30
C ALA A 5 8.01 9.05 2.63
N SER A 6 9.28 9.25 2.99
CA SER A 6 9.81 10.58 3.25
C SER A 6 9.96 11.47 2.00
N LEU A 7 9.73 10.96 0.77
CA LEU A 7 9.68 11.76 -0.48
C LEU A 7 8.39 12.54 -0.67
N PHE A 8 7.40 12.32 0.21
CA PHE A 8 6.10 12.95 0.13
C PHE A 8 5.91 13.86 1.33
N CYS A 9 5.20 14.96 1.09
CA CYS A 9 4.73 15.81 2.16
C CYS A 9 3.68 15.04 2.97
N PRO A 10 3.84 14.88 4.29
CA PRO A 10 2.88 14.14 5.10
C PRO A 10 1.57 14.90 5.35
N LEU A 11 1.43 16.12 4.81
CA LEU A 11 0.20 16.91 4.90
C LEU A 11 -0.63 16.95 3.62
N CYS A 12 0.03 17.01 2.46
CA CYS A 12 -0.68 17.07 1.18
C CYS A 12 -0.42 15.85 0.31
N GLU A 13 0.38 14.89 0.80
CA GLU A 13 0.67 13.61 0.14
C GLU A 13 1.20 13.78 -1.30
N ASP A 14 1.78 14.95 -1.57
CA ASP A 14 2.44 15.27 -2.82
C ASP A 14 3.94 15.02 -2.69
N PRO A 15 4.58 14.52 -3.75
CA PRO A 15 6.02 14.44 -3.80
C PRO A 15 6.61 15.84 -3.69
N TYR A 16 7.71 15.95 -2.96
CA TYR A 16 8.45 17.20 -2.88
C TYR A 16 8.98 17.61 -4.26
N ASP A 17 9.05 18.92 -4.50
CA ASP A 17 9.61 19.48 -5.73
C ASP A 17 10.49 20.72 -5.45
N GLU A 18 11.18 21.20 -6.49
CA GLU A 18 12.14 22.31 -6.36
C GLU A 18 11.52 23.71 -6.44
N LEU A 19 10.23 23.83 -6.76
CA LEU A 19 9.58 25.11 -7.04
C LEU A 19 8.52 25.41 -6.00
N ASN A 20 7.49 24.59 -5.95
CA ASN A 20 6.28 24.81 -5.18
C ASN A 20 6.31 24.00 -3.88
N LYS A 21 6.67 22.72 -3.95
CA LYS A 21 6.62 21.77 -2.82
C LYS A 21 8.01 21.51 -2.22
N ARG A 22 8.79 22.57 -1.93
CA ARG A 22 10.15 22.42 -1.37
C ARG A 22 10.15 21.76 0.01
N PRO A 23 10.96 20.71 0.27
CA PRO A 23 11.02 20.05 1.58
C PRO A 23 11.71 20.95 2.61
N ARG A 24 11.01 21.23 3.70
CA ARG A 24 11.49 22.05 4.83
C ARG A 24 11.62 21.19 6.07
N TYR A 25 12.81 21.20 6.67
CA TYR A 25 13.12 20.42 7.87
C TYR A 25 12.85 21.26 9.11
N GLY A 26 12.01 20.77 10.01
CA GLY A 26 11.72 21.41 11.28
C GLY A 26 12.68 20.98 12.39
N LYS A 27 12.81 21.78 13.45
CA LYS A 27 13.65 21.48 14.63
C LYS A 27 13.26 20.17 15.33
N CYS A 28 12.01 19.74 15.17
CA CYS A 28 11.49 18.47 15.66
C CYS A 28 11.89 17.25 14.81
N GLY A 29 12.62 17.45 13.71
CA GLY A 29 13.08 16.38 12.83
C GLY A 29 12.12 15.97 11.72
N HIS A 30 10.90 16.53 11.67
CA HIS A 30 9.94 16.27 10.61
C HIS A 30 10.18 17.16 9.39
N THR A 31 9.93 16.61 8.20
CA THR A 31 9.98 17.35 6.93
C THR A 31 8.55 17.56 6.42
N VAL A 32 8.23 18.79 6.00
CA VAL A 32 6.93 19.20 5.43
C VAL A 32 7.19 20.13 4.25
N CYS A 33 6.29 20.19 3.26
CA CYS A 33 6.52 21.04 2.09
C CYS A 33 6.28 22.51 2.45
N HIS A 34 7.01 23.39 1.77
CA HIS A 34 6.98 24.81 2.04
C HIS A 34 5.56 25.39 1.93
N THR A 35 4.80 24.99 0.90
CA THR A 35 3.41 25.41 0.72
C THR A 35 2.54 25.03 1.91
N CYS A 36 2.63 23.79 2.39
CA CYS A 36 1.83 23.34 3.54
C CYS A 36 2.20 24.08 4.83
N ILE A 37 3.46 24.46 5.01
CA ILE A 37 3.88 25.28 6.15
C ILE A 37 3.22 26.66 6.06
N GLU A 38 3.33 27.32 4.91
CA GLU A 38 2.72 28.63 4.67
C GLU A 38 1.19 28.61 4.81
N SER A 39 0.53 27.60 4.23
CA SER A 39 -0.94 27.47 4.27
C SER A 39 -1.47 27.16 5.67
N SER A 40 -0.70 26.47 6.51
CA SER A 40 -1.14 26.12 7.87
C SER A 40 -1.25 27.33 8.79
N GLY A 41 -0.52 28.42 8.50
CA GLY A 41 -0.47 29.62 9.34
C GLY A 41 0.09 29.40 10.76
N THR A 42 0.50 28.17 11.10
CA THR A 42 1.03 27.82 12.43
C THR A 42 2.49 27.44 12.35
N ILE A 43 3.26 27.88 13.35
CA ILE A 43 4.68 27.54 13.50
C ILE A 43 4.86 26.17 14.17
N LYS A 44 3.76 25.50 14.56
CA LYS A 44 3.76 24.20 15.23
C LYS A 44 3.97 23.09 14.22
N CYS A 45 4.62 22.01 14.66
CA CYS A 45 4.66 20.80 13.85
C CYS A 45 3.26 20.20 13.74
N PRO A 46 2.72 19.96 12.54
CA PRO A 46 1.40 19.36 12.39
C PRO A 46 1.39 17.88 12.76
N LEU A 47 2.56 17.23 12.79
CA LEU A 47 2.70 15.81 13.11
C LEU A 47 2.90 15.56 14.61
N CYS A 48 3.79 16.32 15.26
CA CYS A 48 4.13 16.11 16.67
C CYS A 48 3.78 17.29 17.59
N ARG A 49 3.15 18.34 17.05
CA ARG A 49 2.63 19.51 17.79
C ARG A 49 3.68 20.35 18.53
N VAL A 50 4.98 20.06 18.35
CA VAL A 50 6.08 20.88 18.87
C VAL A 50 5.96 22.31 18.36
N GLU A 51 5.96 23.28 19.28
CA GLU A 51 5.86 24.69 18.92
C GLU A 51 7.13 25.19 18.21
N ASN A 52 6.96 26.20 17.34
CA ASN A 52 8.07 26.86 16.65
C ASN A 52 8.97 25.90 15.84
N ALA A 53 8.43 24.73 15.47
CA ALA A 53 9.16 23.68 14.77
C ALA A 53 9.71 24.15 13.42
N PHE A 54 9.02 25.07 12.73
CA PHE A 54 9.40 25.53 11.39
C PHE A 54 9.84 27.00 11.30
N THR A 55 10.08 27.66 12.43
CA THR A 55 10.48 29.09 12.48
C THR A 55 11.80 29.37 11.75
N ASP A 56 12.74 28.42 11.81
CA ASP A 56 14.05 28.48 11.15
C ASP A 56 14.21 27.31 10.15
N ALA A 57 13.13 26.94 9.45
CA ALA A 57 13.11 25.72 8.67
C ALA A 57 14.13 25.72 7.52
N VAL A 58 15.11 24.83 7.61
CA VAL A 58 16.17 24.70 6.60
C VAL A 58 15.67 23.84 5.44
N CYS A 59 16.06 24.19 4.21
CA CYS A 59 15.76 23.35 3.05
C CYS A 59 16.53 22.03 3.16
N ASN A 60 15.84 20.91 3.00
CA ASN A 60 16.49 19.60 3.06
C ASN A 60 17.18 19.28 1.72
N PHE A 61 18.42 19.73 1.54
CA PHE A 61 19.17 19.55 0.29
C PHE A 61 19.55 18.10 -0.01
N GLN A 62 19.72 17.24 1.00
CA GLN A 62 19.91 15.80 0.77
C GLN A 62 18.67 15.16 0.16
N PHE A 63 17.49 15.65 0.52
CA PHE A 63 16.23 15.25 -0.12
C PHE A 63 16.17 15.64 -1.61
N LYS A 64 16.80 16.76 -1.98
CA LYS A 64 16.84 17.24 -3.37
C LYS A 64 17.57 16.24 -4.28
N GLU A 65 18.71 15.73 -3.86
CA GLU A 65 19.47 14.74 -4.63
C GLU A 65 18.67 13.44 -4.81
N ILE A 66 18.03 12.96 -3.74
CA ILE A 66 17.17 11.77 -3.79
C ILE A 66 15.98 12.00 -4.75
N LEU A 67 15.33 13.16 -4.71
CA LEU A 67 14.24 13.51 -5.62
C LEU A 67 14.69 13.60 -7.08
N GLN A 68 15.89 14.12 -7.35
CA GLN A 68 16.45 14.17 -8.69
C GLN A 68 16.77 12.78 -9.24
N THR A 69 17.31 11.88 -8.39
CA THR A 69 17.46 10.47 -8.74
C THR A 69 16.10 9.85 -9.06
N PHE A 70 15.08 10.09 -8.21
CA PHE A 70 13.73 9.55 -8.41
C PHE A 70 13.02 10.08 -9.66
N LYS A 71 13.23 11.34 -10.06
CA LYS A 71 12.69 11.89 -11.31
C LYS A 71 13.28 11.25 -12.57
N GLN A 72 14.45 10.64 -12.47
CA GLN A 72 15.16 9.98 -13.58
C GLN A 72 15.00 8.45 -13.59
N LEU A 73 14.17 7.92 -12.69
CA LEU A 73 13.90 6.49 -12.56
C LEU A 73 12.89 6.04 -13.63
N THR A 74 13.36 5.22 -14.58
CA THR A 74 12.52 4.48 -15.54
C THR A 74 12.31 3.04 -15.05
N ILE A 75 11.24 2.36 -15.51
CA ILE A 75 10.98 0.94 -15.20
C ILE A 75 12.25 0.08 -15.42
N GLU A 76 13.01 0.35 -16.49
CA GLU A 76 14.26 -0.36 -16.81
C GLU A 76 15.40 -0.07 -15.82
N LYS A 77 15.58 1.19 -15.39
CA LYS A 77 16.56 1.53 -14.33
C LYS A 77 16.19 0.90 -12.99
N LEU A 78 14.91 0.65 -12.76
CA LEU A 78 14.41 0.08 -11.51
C LEU A 78 14.52 -1.44 -11.46
N GLN A 79 14.29 -2.11 -12.59
CA GLN A 79 14.68 -3.50 -12.78
C GLN A 79 16.20 -3.68 -12.61
N GLN A 80 17.01 -2.72 -13.06
CA GLN A 80 18.47 -2.71 -12.81
C GLN A 80 18.82 -2.44 -11.33
N LEU A 81 18.06 -1.60 -10.61
CA LEU A 81 18.21 -1.32 -9.16
C LEU A 81 17.77 -2.47 -8.25
N ALA A 82 16.77 -3.24 -8.67
CA ALA A 82 16.38 -4.50 -8.02
C ALA A 82 17.50 -5.56 -8.19
N SER A 83 18.17 -5.54 -9.35
CA SER A 83 19.26 -6.46 -9.69
C SER A 83 20.64 -6.04 -9.14
N ASN A 84 20.81 -4.79 -8.70
CA ASN A 84 22.12 -4.23 -8.40
C ASN A 84 22.10 -3.22 -7.22
N PRO A 85 22.62 -3.57 -6.04
CA PRO A 85 22.64 -2.70 -4.85
C PRO A 85 23.45 -1.39 -4.97
N ARG A 86 24.08 -1.13 -6.13
CA ARG A 86 25.05 -0.04 -6.37
C ARG A 86 24.50 1.38 -6.22
N GLU A 87 23.20 1.60 -6.38
CA GLU A 87 22.62 2.95 -6.48
C GLU A 87 21.73 3.37 -5.31
N ARG A 88 21.61 2.54 -4.26
CA ARG A 88 20.67 2.80 -3.15
C ARG A 88 21.15 3.84 -2.12
N SER A 89 22.35 4.43 -2.30
CA SER A 89 22.94 5.42 -1.37
C SER A 89 22.74 5.08 0.12
N ILE A 90 22.88 3.78 0.45
CA ILE A 90 22.52 3.21 1.78
C ILE A 90 23.39 3.82 2.89
N GLY A 91 24.53 4.38 2.52
CA GLY A 91 25.47 5.07 3.39
C GLY A 91 26.88 4.97 2.82
N LYS A 92 27.84 5.53 3.52
CA LYS A 92 29.27 5.25 3.31
C LYS A 92 29.78 4.36 4.44
N CYS A 93 30.94 3.76 4.24
CA CYS A 93 31.67 3.10 5.31
C CYS A 93 31.80 4.03 6.52
N ASN A 94 31.49 3.53 7.71
CA ASN A 94 31.60 4.28 8.95
C ASN A 94 33.04 4.25 9.52
N SER A 95 33.97 3.56 8.85
CA SER A 95 35.37 3.58 9.24
C SER A 95 35.96 4.98 9.03
N PRO A 96 36.67 5.56 10.01
CA PRO A 96 37.30 6.86 9.88
C PRO A 96 38.20 6.94 8.64
N GLY A 97 38.00 7.95 7.79
CA GLY A 97 38.77 8.14 6.56
C GLY A 97 38.42 7.21 5.39
N CYS A 98 37.39 6.38 5.51
CA CYS A 98 36.91 5.53 4.44
C CYS A 98 35.64 6.11 3.79
N ASP A 99 35.70 6.48 2.52
CA ASP A 99 34.54 6.95 1.76
C ASP A 99 33.95 5.87 0.83
N ALA A 100 34.30 4.60 1.07
CA ALA A 100 33.79 3.49 0.28
C ALA A 100 32.27 3.35 0.45
N THR A 101 31.56 3.27 -0.68
CA THR A 101 30.11 3.07 -0.76
C THR A 101 29.73 1.68 -1.26
N GLN A 102 30.72 0.85 -1.60
CA GLN A 102 30.52 -0.49 -2.17
C GLN A 102 30.82 -1.60 -1.18
N LYS A 103 30.21 -2.78 -1.43
CA LYS A 103 30.39 -4.01 -0.63
C LYS A 103 30.22 -3.78 0.87
N LEU A 104 29.25 -2.94 1.23
CA LEU A 104 28.94 -2.62 2.62
C LEU A 104 28.38 -3.85 3.34
N ARG A 105 28.87 -4.05 4.55
CA ARG A 105 28.44 -5.03 5.52
C ARG A 105 27.92 -4.29 6.73
N MET A 106 26.92 -4.87 7.35
CA MET A 106 26.32 -4.31 8.55
C MET A 106 26.89 -5.03 9.76
N CYS A 107 27.34 -4.28 10.76
CA CYS A 107 27.71 -4.81 12.05
C CYS A 107 26.44 -5.24 12.79
N VAL A 108 26.22 -6.55 12.85
CA VAL A 108 25.06 -7.16 13.50
C VAL A 108 25.11 -6.93 15.01
N THR A 109 26.29 -7.05 15.61
CA THR A 109 26.49 -6.85 17.05
C THR A 109 26.10 -5.44 17.47
N CYS A 110 26.67 -4.41 16.83
CA CYS A 110 26.28 -3.01 17.11
C CYS A 110 24.80 -2.76 16.82
N GLY A 111 24.26 -3.41 15.79
CA GLY A 111 22.85 -3.34 15.47
C GLY A 111 21.94 -3.98 16.52
N GLU A 112 22.31 -5.12 17.10
CA GLU A 112 21.57 -5.74 18.20
C GLU A 112 21.65 -4.88 19.46
N THR A 113 22.84 -4.41 19.82
CA THR A 113 23.06 -3.55 21.01
C THR A 113 22.29 -2.24 20.93
N SER A 114 22.17 -1.64 19.74
CA SER A 114 21.41 -0.40 19.52
C SER A 114 19.90 -0.61 19.35
N GLY A 115 19.42 -1.86 19.40
CA GLY A 115 18.03 -2.20 19.18
C GLY A 115 17.58 -2.05 17.72
N LEU A 116 18.50 -2.04 16.76
CA LEU A 116 18.20 -2.05 15.32
C LEU A 116 17.70 -3.41 14.85
N PHE A 117 18.30 -4.49 15.34
CA PHE A 117 17.94 -5.86 14.98
C PHE A 117 17.72 -6.71 16.23
N GLN A 118 16.96 -7.78 16.05
CA GLN A 118 16.91 -8.89 17.00
C GLN A 118 17.14 -10.19 16.24
N LYS A 119 18.02 -11.02 16.77
CA LYS A 119 18.21 -12.38 16.30
C LYS A 119 17.05 -13.26 16.76
N HIS A 120 16.40 -13.92 15.81
CA HIS A 120 15.46 -14.99 16.09
C HIS A 120 16.20 -16.25 16.55
N LEU A 121 15.47 -17.14 17.23
CA LEU A 121 15.96 -18.46 17.65
C LEU A 121 16.46 -19.32 16.47
N ASN A 122 15.97 -19.07 15.25
CA ASN A 122 16.43 -19.73 14.02
C ASN A 122 17.66 -19.06 13.37
N GLY A 123 18.26 -18.06 14.03
CA GLY A 123 19.44 -17.34 13.55
C GLY A 123 19.16 -16.20 12.56
N LYS A 124 17.91 -15.99 12.13
CA LYS A 124 17.54 -14.88 11.24
C LYS A 124 17.49 -13.55 11.99
N LEU A 125 17.83 -12.45 11.32
CA LEU A 125 17.76 -11.10 11.89
C LEU A 125 16.48 -10.39 11.45
N GLN A 126 15.76 -9.81 12.41
CA GLN A 126 14.59 -8.97 12.14
C GLN A 126 14.82 -7.55 12.67
N ILE A 127 14.43 -6.56 11.86
CA ILE A 127 14.48 -5.14 12.22
C ILE A 127 13.35 -4.82 13.20
N LEU A 128 13.68 -4.21 14.34
CA LEU A 128 12.72 -3.87 15.39
C LEU A 128 11.97 -2.54 15.11
N GLU A 129 12.65 -1.54 14.55
CA GLU A 129 12.04 -0.24 14.23
C GLU A 129 12.39 0.25 12.82
N ARG A 130 11.45 0.11 11.89
CA ARG A 130 11.58 0.59 10.49
C ARG A 130 11.87 2.09 10.40
N LYS A 131 11.45 2.89 11.39
CA LYS A 131 11.67 4.34 11.43
C LYS A 131 13.13 4.72 11.75
N LYS A 132 13.88 3.87 12.46
CA LYS A 132 15.29 4.09 12.82
C LYS A 132 16.28 3.57 11.76
N LEU A 133 15.82 2.75 10.83
CA LEU A 133 16.65 2.07 9.86
C LEU A 133 17.57 3.01 9.06
N VAL A 134 17.03 4.14 8.59
CA VAL A 134 17.75 5.10 7.73
C VAL A 134 18.80 5.91 8.50
N PHE A 135 18.52 6.25 9.75
CA PHE A 135 19.42 7.06 10.58
C PHE A 135 20.53 6.22 11.21
N LEU A 136 20.21 4.98 11.60
CA LEU A 136 21.13 4.12 12.32
C LEU A 136 21.86 3.10 11.43
N SER A 137 21.37 2.78 10.22
CA SER A 137 22.15 1.97 9.26
C SER A 137 23.50 2.64 8.99
N LYS A 138 23.54 3.97 8.86
CA LYS A 138 24.78 4.73 8.67
C LYS A 138 25.80 4.53 9.80
N ALA A 139 25.35 4.25 11.02
CA ALA A 139 26.23 4.07 12.19
C ALA A 139 26.82 2.64 12.29
N VAL A 140 26.28 1.68 11.55
CA VAL A 140 26.69 0.27 11.64
C VAL A 140 27.15 -0.33 10.30
N LEU A 141 27.38 0.49 9.27
CA LEU A 141 27.82 0.04 7.94
C LEU A 141 29.33 0.19 7.75
N PHE A 142 29.97 -0.86 7.27
CA PHE A 142 31.41 -0.90 7.01
C PHE A 142 31.68 -1.60 5.68
N CYS A 143 32.61 -1.12 4.86
CA CYS A 143 32.95 -1.82 3.63
C CYS A 143 33.65 -3.15 3.95
N SER A 144 33.55 -4.12 3.03
CA SER A 144 34.17 -5.43 3.22
C SER A 144 35.68 -5.37 3.43
N ASP A 145 36.34 -4.36 2.87
CA ASP A 145 37.79 -4.17 3.00
C ASP A 145 38.13 -3.71 4.42
N CYS A 146 37.47 -2.68 4.96
CA CYS A 146 37.65 -2.28 6.36
C CYS A 146 37.32 -3.40 7.36
N VAL A 147 36.31 -4.23 7.06
CA VAL A 147 36.00 -5.40 7.91
C VAL A 147 37.13 -6.44 7.85
N ALA A 148 37.74 -6.65 6.67
CA ALA A 148 38.84 -7.60 6.49
C ALA A 148 40.16 -7.10 7.11
N ASP A 149 40.41 -5.79 7.05
CA ASP A 149 41.59 -5.13 7.63
C ASP A 149 41.58 -5.12 9.16
N GLY A 150 40.42 -5.45 9.76
CA GLY A 150 40.21 -5.43 11.20
C GLY A 150 39.89 -4.02 11.68
N LEU A 151 38.68 -3.85 12.21
CA LEU A 151 38.23 -2.60 12.80
C LEU A 151 38.64 -2.58 14.29
N PRO A 152 39.42 -1.58 14.76
CA PRO A 152 39.92 -1.54 16.14
C PRO A 152 38.82 -1.58 17.20
N ASP A 153 37.69 -0.95 16.91
CA ASP A 153 36.53 -0.87 17.82
C ASP A 153 35.55 -2.04 17.63
N HIS A 154 35.83 -2.98 16.70
CA HIS A 154 34.95 -4.09 16.35
C HIS A 154 35.69 -5.44 16.19
N PRO A 155 36.64 -5.80 17.08
CA PRO A 155 37.51 -6.97 16.90
C PRO A 155 36.75 -8.32 16.94
N GLU A 156 35.59 -8.36 17.62
CA GLU A 156 34.78 -9.57 17.80
C GLU A 156 33.35 -9.43 17.25
N HIS A 157 33.06 -8.35 16.53
CA HIS A 157 31.70 -8.11 16.06
C HIS A 157 31.37 -8.94 14.82
N ALA A 158 30.13 -9.41 14.75
CA ALA A 158 29.62 -10.13 13.60
C ALA A 158 29.19 -9.17 12.49
N PHE A 159 29.56 -9.46 11.25
CA PHE A 159 29.20 -8.66 10.08
C PHE A 159 28.46 -9.50 9.05
N LEU A 160 27.35 -8.97 8.54
CA LEU A 160 26.59 -9.61 7.47
C LEU A 160 26.46 -8.71 6.22
N PRO A 161 26.45 -9.30 5.02
CA PRO A 161 26.04 -8.58 3.82
C PRO A 161 24.61 -8.08 3.96
N PHE A 162 24.33 -6.90 3.38
CA PHE A 162 23.00 -6.30 3.42
C PHE A 162 21.92 -7.19 2.80
N SER A 163 22.26 -7.97 1.76
CA SER A 163 21.38 -8.94 1.09
C SER A 163 20.99 -10.15 1.95
N LYS A 164 21.57 -10.32 3.15
CA LYS A 164 21.18 -11.36 4.11
C LYS A 164 20.21 -10.85 5.18
N ILE A 165 19.70 -9.63 5.03
CA ILE A 165 18.72 -9.02 5.94
C ILE A 165 17.35 -9.05 5.23
N ASP A 166 16.60 -10.13 5.45
CA ASP A 166 15.37 -10.49 4.73
C ASP A 166 14.29 -9.38 4.65
N VAL A 167 14.29 -8.42 5.58
CA VAL A 167 13.18 -7.45 5.74
C VAL A 167 13.32 -6.20 4.85
N ILE A 168 14.53 -5.87 4.36
CA ILE A 168 14.76 -4.59 3.65
C ILE A 168 14.43 -4.68 2.14
N GLU A 169 14.65 -5.83 1.51
CA GLU A 169 14.42 -6.00 0.06
C GLU A 169 12.93 -5.98 -0.28
N VAL A 170 12.10 -6.67 0.52
CA VAL A 170 10.64 -6.74 0.33
C VAL A 170 9.98 -5.37 0.51
N ASP A 171 10.39 -4.60 1.53
CA ASP A 171 9.83 -3.27 1.76
C ASP A 171 10.21 -2.30 0.62
N LEU A 172 11.45 -2.30 0.14
CA LEU A 172 11.89 -1.36 -0.91
C LEU A 172 11.24 -1.64 -2.26
N GLU A 173 11.10 -2.91 -2.64
CA GLU A 173 10.44 -3.30 -3.88
C GLU A 173 8.96 -2.92 -3.85
N PHE A 174 8.26 -3.25 -2.75
CA PHE A 174 6.89 -2.82 -2.50
C PHE A 174 6.70 -1.30 -2.62
N TRP A 175 7.51 -0.53 -1.86
CA TRP A 175 7.42 0.92 -1.85
C TRP A 175 7.75 1.52 -3.21
N TYR A 176 8.68 0.93 -3.95
CA TYR A 176 9.01 1.36 -5.29
C TYR A 176 7.83 1.22 -6.25
N TYR A 177 7.19 0.04 -6.32
CA TYR A 177 6.08 -0.17 -7.25
C TYR A 177 4.89 0.75 -6.96
N ILE A 178 4.54 0.90 -5.68
CA ILE A 178 3.45 1.80 -5.26
C ILE A 178 3.78 3.24 -5.64
N LEU A 179 5.01 3.71 -5.38
CA LEU A 179 5.43 5.06 -5.77
C LEU A 179 5.42 5.28 -7.26
N HIS A 180 5.99 4.35 -8.02
CA HIS A 180 6.02 4.43 -9.47
C HIS A 180 4.60 4.54 -10.00
N ALA A 181 3.69 3.71 -9.48
CA ALA A 181 2.30 3.73 -9.86
C ALA A 181 1.61 5.06 -9.53
N VAL A 182 1.80 5.61 -8.32
CA VAL A 182 1.27 6.94 -7.94
C VAL A 182 1.82 8.05 -8.84
N LEU A 183 3.12 8.06 -9.11
CA LEU A 183 3.76 9.10 -9.93
C LEU A 183 3.32 9.04 -11.39
N MET A 184 3.21 7.83 -11.95
CA MET A 184 2.71 7.62 -13.30
C MET A 184 1.24 8.00 -13.41
N ASP A 185 0.41 7.60 -12.45
CA ASP A 185 -1.01 7.98 -12.41
C ASP A 185 -1.18 9.50 -12.34
N LYS A 186 -0.46 10.20 -11.45
CA LYS A 186 -0.46 11.67 -11.40
C LYS A 186 0.02 12.32 -12.70
N LYS A 187 1.03 11.76 -13.36
CA LYS A 187 1.52 12.24 -14.66
C LYS A 187 0.45 12.10 -15.74
N MET A 188 -0.15 10.91 -15.86
CA MET A 188 -1.19 10.61 -16.83
C MET A 188 -2.44 11.48 -16.63
N LYS A 189 -2.83 11.75 -15.38
CA LYS A 189 -3.92 12.70 -15.05
C LYS A 189 -3.64 14.10 -15.56
N LYS A 190 -2.44 14.64 -15.30
CA LYS A 190 -2.03 15.96 -15.81
C LYS A 190 -2.06 16.00 -17.34
N GLU A 191 -1.64 14.91 -17.98
CA GLU A 191 -1.73 14.77 -19.43
C GLU A 191 -3.19 14.73 -19.88
N GLN A 192 -4.11 14.08 -19.16
CA GLN A 192 -5.54 13.99 -19.50
C GLN A 192 -6.29 15.33 -19.40
N TYR A 193 -5.99 16.18 -18.41
CA TYR A 193 -6.68 17.46 -18.18
C TYR A 193 -6.30 18.60 -19.15
N ASN A 194 -5.22 18.46 -19.93
CA ASN A 194 -4.74 19.52 -20.83
C ASN A 194 -5.43 19.56 -22.21
N TRP A 195 -6.44 18.72 -22.49
CA TRP A 195 -6.96 18.55 -23.86
C TRP A 195 -8.44 18.91 -24.01
N PHE A 196 -8.73 19.83 -24.93
CA PHE A 196 -10.04 20.02 -25.55
C PHE A 196 -9.83 20.32 -27.05
N SER A 197 -10.21 19.43 -27.99
CA SER A 197 -11.08 19.74 -29.16
C SER A 197 -11.04 18.80 -30.38
N THR A 198 -10.36 17.63 -30.40
CA THR A 198 -10.25 16.78 -31.61
C THR A 198 -10.32 15.24 -31.40
N ASN A 199 -10.58 14.44 -32.46
CA ASN A 199 -10.63 12.96 -32.43
C ASN A 199 -9.35 12.26 -31.92
N PRO A 200 -8.11 12.72 -32.24
CA PRO A 200 -6.89 12.22 -31.61
C PRO A 200 -6.92 12.29 -30.07
N ASP A 201 -7.65 13.25 -29.50
CA ASP A 201 -7.77 13.41 -28.04
C ASP A 201 -8.56 12.27 -27.40
N LEU A 202 -9.52 11.68 -28.12
CA LEU A 202 -10.30 10.55 -27.63
C LEU A 202 -9.39 9.31 -27.48
N PHE A 203 -8.65 8.94 -28.52
CA PHE A 203 -7.71 7.80 -28.50
C PHE A 203 -6.70 7.89 -27.36
N ILE A 204 -6.14 9.08 -27.15
CA ILE A 204 -5.18 9.33 -26.08
C ILE A 204 -5.85 9.12 -24.72
N ARG A 205 -7.06 9.67 -24.50
CA ARG A 205 -7.80 9.50 -23.22
C ARG A 205 -8.07 8.04 -22.90
N ILE A 206 -8.48 7.25 -23.89
CA ILE A 206 -8.74 5.81 -23.74
C ILE A 206 -7.45 5.08 -23.33
N VAL A 207 -6.36 5.29 -24.10
CA VAL A 207 -5.06 4.66 -23.84
C VAL A 207 -4.57 5.02 -22.44
N LEU A 208 -4.67 6.29 -22.04
CA LEU A 208 -4.28 6.73 -20.71
C LEU A 208 -5.15 6.10 -19.62
N GLY A 209 -6.47 5.97 -19.83
CA GLY A 209 -7.38 5.30 -18.90
C GLY A 209 -6.95 3.85 -18.62
N PHE A 210 -6.77 3.05 -19.68
CA PHE A 210 -6.33 1.67 -19.51
C PHE A 210 -4.89 1.54 -18.98
N LYS A 211 -3.97 2.46 -19.32
CA LYS A 211 -2.62 2.49 -18.74
C LYS A 211 -2.67 2.71 -17.22
N ARG A 212 -3.53 3.62 -16.75
CA ARG A 212 -3.71 3.88 -15.31
C ARG A 212 -4.26 2.66 -14.58
N GLU A 213 -5.25 1.99 -15.18
CA GLU A 213 -5.78 0.73 -14.64
C GLU A 213 -4.73 -0.38 -14.62
N ALA A 214 -3.97 -0.54 -15.70
CA ALA A 214 -2.92 -1.56 -15.79
C ALA A 214 -1.85 -1.36 -14.70
N ILE A 215 -1.41 -0.11 -14.50
CA ILE A 215 -0.48 0.26 -13.43
C ILE A 215 -1.06 -0.03 -12.04
N SER A 216 -2.36 0.18 -11.86
CA SER A 216 -3.05 -0.11 -10.60
C SER A 216 -3.06 -1.61 -10.29
N PHE A 217 -3.36 -2.45 -11.28
CA PHE A 217 -3.30 -3.91 -11.15
C PHE A 217 -1.88 -4.44 -10.97
N GLU A 218 -0.90 -3.84 -11.65
CA GLU A 218 0.50 -4.18 -11.47
C GLU A 218 0.97 -3.88 -10.04
N ALA A 219 0.68 -2.68 -9.52
CA ALA A 219 0.97 -2.31 -8.14
C ALA A 219 0.29 -3.26 -7.15
N LEU A 220 -0.97 -3.59 -7.40
CA LEU A 220 -1.75 -4.55 -6.61
C LEU A 220 -1.07 -5.91 -6.50
N MET A 221 -0.65 -6.48 -7.64
CA MET A 221 0.01 -7.80 -7.70
C MET A 221 1.41 -7.80 -7.08
N LYS A 222 2.13 -6.69 -7.18
CA LYS A 222 3.48 -6.54 -6.60
C LYS A 222 3.43 -6.19 -5.12
N SER A 223 2.29 -5.70 -4.64
CA SER A 223 2.06 -5.40 -3.23
C SER A 223 1.59 -6.66 -2.49
N ASP A 224 2.42 -7.22 -1.62
CA ASP A 224 1.96 -8.32 -0.75
C ASP A 224 1.11 -7.72 0.41
N ARG A 225 -0.22 -7.66 0.21
CA ARG A 225 -1.13 -6.85 1.03
C ARG A 225 -1.48 -7.46 2.38
N PHE A 226 -1.45 -8.79 2.45
CA PHE A 226 -2.03 -9.53 3.57
C PHE A 226 -1.05 -10.05 4.63
N PRO A 227 0.26 -10.28 4.38
CA PRO A 227 1.15 -10.84 5.40
C PRO A 227 1.17 -9.99 6.66
N MET A 228 1.24 -8.66 6.53
CA MET A 228 1.25 -7.77 7.70
C MET A 228 -0.03 -7.90 8.53
N ILE A 229 -1.17 -8.08 7.89
CA ILE A 229 -2.47 -8.28 8.56
C ILE A 229 -2.48 -9.68 9.22
N LEU A 230 -2.05 -10.73 8.51
CA LEU A 230 -1.98 -12.09 9.06
C LEU A 230 -1.04 -12.20 10.26
N GLU A 231 0.07 -11.47 10.27
CA GLU A 231 0.97 -11.39 11.43
C GLU A 231 0.29 -10.74 12.65
N GLN A 232 -0.65 -9.80 12.44
CA GLN A 232 -1.45 -9.27 13.56
C GLN A 232 -2.38 -10.33 14.15
N PHE A 233 -3.11 -11.06 13.30
CA PHE A 233 -3.96 -12.18 13.75
C PHE A 233 -3.16 -13.24 14.50
N ARG A 234 -1.94 -13.55 14.03
CA ARG A 234 -1.03 -14.49 14.69
C ARG A 234 -0.50 -13.99 16.03
N PHE A 235 -0.67 -12.71 16.35
CA PHE A 235 -0.08 -12.09 17.54
C PHE A 235 1.45 -12.27 17.60
N SER A 236 2.09 -12.48 16.44
CA SER A 236 3.51 -12.87 16.32
C SER A 236 4.48 -11.73 16.63
N ARG A 237 3.98 -10.48 16.67
CA ARG A 237 4.76 -9.30 17.03
C ARG A 237 5.09 -9.24 18.52
N GLN A 238 4.34 -9.96 19.36
CA GLN A 238 4.52 -9.92 20.81
C GLN A 238 5.51 -10.98 21.29
N LYS A 239 6.80 -10.76 21.00
CA LYS A 239 7.87 -11.75 21.22
C LYS A 239 8.22 -12.04 22.69
N LEU A 240 7.73 -11.25 23.63
CA LEU A 240 7.98 -11.47 25.07
C LEU A 240 7.13 -12.62 25.62
N VAL A 241 6.15 -13.09 24.86
CA VAL A 241 5.26 -14.17 25.24
C VAL A 241 5.09 -15.16 24.09
N ASP A 242 5.20 -16.45 24.40
CA ASP A 242 4.91 -17.52 23.44
C ASP A 242 3.52 -18.09 23.68
N ILE A 243 2.51 -17.45 23.11
CA ILE A 243 1.12 -17.95 23.18
C ILE A 243 0.96 -19.31 22.49
N TYR A 244 1.86 -19.67 21.58
CA TYR A 244 1.83 -20.93 20.84
C TYR A 244 2.35 -22.11 21.65
N SER A 245 2.98 -21.85 22.80
CA SER A 245 3.32 -22.87 23.78
C SER A 245 2.09 -23.52 24.44
N ILE A 246 0.91 -22.87 24.38
CA ILE A 246 -0.36 -23.38 24.89
C ILE A 246 -1.24 -23.82 23.70
N PRO A 247 -1.52 -25.12 23.54
CA PRO A 247 -2.25 -25.66 22.39
C PRO A 247 -3.62 -25.02 22.14
N GLU A 248 -4.38 -24.75 23.20
CA GLU A 248 -5.72 -24.19 23.11
C GLU A 248 -5.70 -22.75 22.57
N LEU A 249 -4.70 -21.95 22.98
CA LEU A 249 -4.52 -20.58 22.49
C LEU A 249 -4.02 -20.57 21.05
N ALA A 250 -3.08 -21.47 20.72
CA ALA A 250 -2.60 -21.67 19.35
C ALA A 250 -3.76 -22.02 18.40
N GLU A 251 -4.64 -22.95 18.80
CA GLU A 251 -5.81 -23.34 18.02
C GLU A 251 -6.79 -22.17 17.83
N ALA A 252 -7.06 -21.41 18.90
CA ALA A 252 -7.96 -20.26 18.83
C ALA A 252 -7.43 -19.15 17.91
N LYS A 253 -6.11 -18.87 17.94
CA LYS A 253 -5.49 -17.96 16.99
C LYS A 253 -5.48 -18.49 15.57
N GLN A 254 -5.26 -19.79 15.38
CA GLN A 254 -5.31 -20.41 14.07
C GLN A 254 -6.71 -20.30 13.44
N LYS A 255 -7.79 -20.39 14.23
CA LYS A 255 -9.17 -20.14 13.77
C LYS A 255 -9.34 -18.71 13.28
N SER A 256 -8.81 -17.72 14.00
CA SER A 256 -8.88 -16.30 13.61
C SER A 256 -8.12 -16.04 12.29
N VAL A 257 -6.94 -16.63 12.14
CA VAL A 257 -6.16 -16.59 10.88
C VAL A 257 -6.94 -17.23 9.73
N GLU A 258 -7.61 -18.35 9.96
CA GLU A 258 -8.41 -19.03 8.93
C GLU A 258 -9.63 -18.22 8.50
N MET A 259 -10.30 -17.55 9.44
CA MET A 259 -11.38 -16.60 9.13
C MET A 259 -10.88 -15.45 8.26
N ALA A 260 -9.76 -14.83 8.64
CA ALA A 260 -9.15 -13.75 7.87
C ALA A 260 -8.78 -14.22 6.44
N ARG A 261 -8.14 -15.38 6.29
CA ARG A 261 -7.78 -15.95 4.99
C ARG A 261 -8.99 -16.18 4.08
N LYS A 262 -10.13 -16.63 4.63
CA LYS A 262 -11.35 -16.81 3.83
C LYS A 262 -11.80 -15.49 3.21
N VAL A 263 -11.80 -14.40 3.96
CA VAL A 263 -12.16 -13.07 3.46
C VAL A 263 -11.12 -12.55 2.46
N MET A 264 -9.83 -12.70 2.77
CA MET A 264 -8.73 -12.32 1.85
C MET A 264 -8.83 -13.05 0.51
N ASN A 265 -9.10 -14.36 0.52
CA ASN A 265 -9.31 -15.14 -0.70
C ASN A 265 -10.55 -14.65 -1.48
N ARG A 266 -11.62 -14.24 -0.79
CA ARG A 266 -12.81 -13.65 -1.43
C ARG A 266 -12.43 -12.35 -2.14
N ILE A 267 -11.72 -11.46 -1.46
CA ILE A 267 -11.20 -10.20 -2.03
C ILE A 267 -10.35 -10.46 -3.28
N GLU A 268 -9.38 -11.38 -3.23
CA GLU A 268 -8.52 -11.71 -4.37
C GLU A 268 -9.30 -12.24 -5.57
N LYS A 269 -10.31 -13.07 -5.32
CA LYS A 269 -11.19 -13.60 -6.38
C LYS A 269 -12.05 -12.52 -7.01
N VAL A 270 -12.60 -11.59 -6.22
CA VAL A 270 -13.35 -10.44 -6.75
C VAL A 270 -12.44 -9.54 -7.60
N LEU A 271 -11.21 -9.28 -7.16
CA LEU A 271 -10.24 -8.48 -7.91
C LEU A 271 -9.78 -9.18 -9.21
N GLU A 272 -9.60 -10.50 -9.18
CA GLU A 272 -9.34 -11.28 -10.41
C GLU A 272 -10.53 -11.21 -11.37
N ARG A 273 -11.77 -11.19 -10.86
CA ARG A 273 -12.97 -11.00 -11.70
C ARG A 273 -13.01 -9.61 -12.32
N GLN A 274 -12.67 -8.55 -11.58
CA GLN A 274 -12.52 -7.20 -12.12
C GLN A 274 -11.45 -7.15 -13.22
N LEU A 275 -10.31 -7.81 -13.01
CA LEU A 275 -9.27 -7.93 -14.03
C LEU A 275 -9.80 -8.60 -15.32
N TRP A 276 -10.65 -9.63 -15.21
CA TRP A 276 -11.31 -10.22 -16.38
C TRP A 276 -12.24 -9.23 -17.07
N MET A 277 -13.04 -8.47 -16.31
CA MET A 277 -13.90 -7.42 -16.85
C MET A 277 -13.10 -6.37 -17.64
N LYS A 278 -11.91 -5.96 -17.15
CA LYS A 278 -11.04 -5.02 -17.86
C LYS A 278 -10.46 -5.57 -19.17
N ARG A 279 -10.10 -6.85 -19.21
CA ARG A 279 -9.69 -7.53 -20.45
C ARG A 279 -10.84 -7.56 -21.46
N GLU A 280 -12.03 -7.90 -21.00
CA GLU A 280 -13.23 -7.92 -21.82
C GLU A 280 -13.57 -6.52 -22.33
N GLU A 281 -13.52 -5.50 -21.48
CA GLU A 281 -13.76 -4.09 -21.82
C GLU A 281 -12.80 -3.62 -22.92
N LEU A 282 -11.49 -3.84 -22.76
CA LEU A 282 -10.49 -3.50 -23.77
C LEU A 282 -10.73 -4.21 -25.10
N LYS A 283 -11.15 -5.49 -25.06
CA LYS A 283 -11.46 -6.26 -26.26
C LYS A 283 -12.68 -5.70 -26.99
N HIS A 284 -13.77 -5.45 -26.28
CA HIS A 284 -14.98 -4.83 -26.86
C HIS A 284 -14.65 -3.46 -27.43
N PHE A 285 -13.80 -2.70 -26.75
CA PHE A 285 -13.33 -1.41 -27.21
C PHE A 285 -12.63 -1.52 -28.57
N VAL A 286 -11.63 -2.40 -28.69
CA VAL A 286 -10.93 -2.67 -29.95
C VAL A 286 -11.87 -3.11 -31.06
N GLU A 287 -12.84 -3.96 -30.75
CA GLU A 287 -13.84 -4.43 -31.72
C GLU A 287 -14.74 -3.28 -32.20
N GLY A 288 -15.17 -2.39 -31.31
CA GLY A 288 -15.96 -1.21 -31.64
C GLY A 288 -15.27 -0.28 -32.64
N PHE A 289 -13.97 -0.02 -32.49
CA PHE A 289 -13.25 0.83 -33.45
C PHE A 289 -13.01 0.18 -34.81
N LYS A 290 -12.93 -1.15 -34.89
CA LYS A 290 -12.86 -1.84 -36.20
C LYS A 290 -14.12 -1.57 -37.03
N ILE A 291 -15.27 -1.36 -36.39
CA ILE A 291 -16.54 -1.03 -37.05
C ILE A 291 -16.54 0.40 -37.61
N MET A 292 -15.77 1.33 -37.02
CA MET A 292 -15.69 2.73 -37.46
C MET A 292 -15.00 2.93 -38.82
N LYS A 293 -14.49 1.87 -39.46
CA LYS A 293 -13.84 1.89 -40.79
C LYS A 293 -12.74 2.95 -40.93
N ILE A 294 -12.01 3.23 -39.85
CA ILE A 294 -10.83 4.09 -39.89
C ILE A 294 -9.78 3.42 -40.78
N SER A 295 -9.14 4.19 -41.65
CA SER A 295 -8.12 3.64 -42.57
C SER A 295 -6.99 2.98 -41.77
N ALA A 296 -6.63 1.76 -42.15
CA ALA A 296 -5.50 1.04 -41.54
C ALA A 296 -4.15 1.77 -41.75
N ASP A 297 -4.08 2.62 -42.77
CA ASP A 297 -2.89 3.41 -43.10
C ASP A 297 -2.84 4.76 -42.36
N ASP A 298 -3.86 5.10 -41.57
CA ASP A 298 -3.82 6.31 -40.75
C ASP A 298 -2.75 6.18 -39.64
N PRO A 299 -1.76 7.10 -39.59
CA PRO A 299 -0.66 7.00 -38.64
C PRO A 299 -1.09 7.16 -37.17
N VAL A 300 -2.16 7.93 -36.90
CA VAL A 300 -2.72 8.10 -35.55
C VAL A 300 -3.42 6.82 -35.12
N TRP A 301 -4.19 6.21 -36.01
CA TRP A 301 -4.86 4.94 -35.76
C TRP A 301 -3.85 3.81 -35.51
N LYS A 302 -2.79 3.73 -36.32
CA LYS A 302 -1.74 2.74 -36.14
C LYS A 302 -1.04 2.88 -34.79
N ALA A 303 -0.65 4.11 -34.41
CA ALA A 303 -0.03 4.37 -33.11
C ALA A 303 -0.95 4.02 -31.94
N PHE A 304 -2.26 4.33 -32.04
CA PHE A 304 -3.25 3.92 -31.05
C PHE A 304 -3.36 2.40 -30.92
N MET A 305 -3.43 1.68 -32.03
CA MET A 305 -3.54 0.21 -32.02
C MET A 305 -2.27 -0.47 -31.50
N ASP A 306 -1.09 0.08 -31.77
CA ASP A 306 0.17 -0.40 -31.21
C ASP A 306 0.16 -0.28 -29.67
N GLU A 307 -0.27 0.88 -29.14
CA GLU A 307 -0.41 1.12 -27.70
C GLU A 307 -1.46 0.20 -27.04
N VAL A 308 -2.62 0.03 -27.67
CA VAL A 308 -3.66 -0.89 -27.18
C VAL A 308 -3.17 -2.35 -27.17
N THR A 309 -2.36 -2.74 -28.15
CA THR A 309 -1.75 -4.08 -28.19
C THR A 309 -0.79 -4.29 -27.03
N ILE A 310 0.05 -3.29 -26.72
CA ILE A 310 0.96 -3.31 -25.57
C ILE A 310 0.16 -3.48 -24.26
N ILE A 311 -0.88 -2.66 -24.07
CA ILE A 311 -1.75 -2.69 -22.89
C ILE A 311 -2.47 -4.03 -22.76
N SER A 312 -3.00 -4.56 -23.86
CA SER A 312 -3.68 -5.86 -23.89
C SER A 312 -2.74 -6.99 -23.47
N ASN A 313 -1.51 -7.00 -24.00
CA ASN A 313 -0.49 -7.96 -23.60
C ASN A 313 -0.15 -7.83 -22.10
N GLN A 314 -0.09 -6.61 -21.58
CA GLN A 314 0.13 -6.35 -20.17
C GLN A 314 -1.00 -6.92 -19.30
N PHE A 315 -2.27 -6.61 -19.60
CA PHE A 315 -3.42 -7.18 -18.89
C PHE A 315 -3.48 -8.72 -18.96
N ASN A 316 -3.12 -9.30 -20.10
CA ASN A 316 -3.08 -10.77 -20.25
C ASN A 316 -1.96 -11.43 -19.44
N SER A 317 -0.89 -10.69 -19.12
CA SER A 317 0.18 -11.16 -18.25
C SER A 317 -0.19 -11.15 -16.76
N PHE A 318 -1.21 -10.37 -16.38
CA PHE A 318 -1.61 -10.23 -14.99
C PHE A 318 -2.33 -11.47 -14.47
N LYS A 319 -2.14 -11.77 -13.18
CA LYS A 319 -2.82 -12.84 -12.49
C LYS A 319 -2.73 -12.59 -10.99
N ILE A 320 -3.87 -12.33 -10.36
CA ILE A 320 -4.00 -12.13 -8.92
C ILE A 320 -4.22 -13.48 -8.25
N THR A 321 -5.17 -14.27 -8.75
CA THR A 321 -5.45 -15.61 -8.21
C THR A 321 -5.93 -16.57 -9.29
N ASN A 322 -6.09 -17.84 -8.94
CA ASN A 322 -6.73 -18.82 -9.81
C ASN A 322 -8.25 -18.70 -9.62
N LEU A 323 -8.93 -17.99 -10.53
CA LEU A 323 -10.38 -17.94 -10.57
C LEU A 323 -10.90 -18.86 -11.68
N THR A 324 -11.82 -19.76 -11.34
CA THR A 324 -12.51 -20.61 -12.33
C THR A 324 -13.77 -19.92 -12.86
N ASN A 325 -14.26 -20.35 -14.02
CA ASN A 325 -15.53 -19.83 -14.58
C ASN A 325 -16.73 -20.06 -13.63
N SER A 326 -16.75 -21.18 -12.92
CA SER A 326 -17.80 -21.49 -11.95
C SER A 326 -17.78 -20.54 -10.75
N GLU A 327 -16.58 -20.21 -10.25
CA GLU A 327 -16.42 -19.23 -9.17
C GLU A 327 -16.75 -17.81 -9.65
N ALA A 328 -16.34 -17.44 -10.86
CA ALA A 328 -16.70 -16.15 -11.46
C ALA A 328 -18.22 -16.00 -11.58
N ALA A 329 -18.92 -17.04 -12.06
CA ALA A 329 -20.38 -17.03 -12.15
C ALA A 329 -21.05 -16.93 -10.77
N HIS A 330 -20.47 -17.57 -9.74
CA HIS A 330 -20.97 -17.46 -8.38
C HIS A 330 -20.80 -16.05 -7.81
N ILE A 331 -19.63 -15.43 -8.00
CA ILE A 331 -19.38 -14.03 -7.60
C ILE A 331 -20.37 -13.09 -8.30
N ASP A 332 -20.54 -13.26 -9.62
CA ASP A 332 -21.48 -12.47 -10.42
C ASP A 332 -22.90 -12.58 -9.85
N MET A 333 -23.35 -13.79 -9.49
CA MET A 333 -24.65 -14.02 -8.85
C MET A 333 -24.78 -13.34 -7.48
N GLU A 334 -23.74 -13.43 -6.63
CA GLU A 334 -23.74 -12.82 -5.30
C GLU A 334 -23.82 -11.29 -5.37
N VAL A 335 -23.02 -10.67 -6.25
CA VAL A 335 -23.04 -9.21 -6.39
C VAL A 335 -24.36 -8.74 -7.03
N ASP A 336 -24.91 -9.48 -7.99
CA ASP A 336 -26.21 -9.16 -8.60
C ASP A 336 -27.35 -9.24 -7.57
N ALA A 337 -27.31 -10.21 -6.66
CA ALA A 337 -28.24 -10.30 -5.53
C ALA A 337 -28.09 -9.09 -4.58
N LYS A 338 -26.85 -8.66 -4.28
CA LYS A 338 -26.56 -7.48 -3.47
C LYS A 338 -27.13 -6.20 -4.09
N MET A 339 -27.01 -6.03 -5.41
CA MET A 339 -27.62 -4.93 -6.15
C MET A 339 -29.15 -4.97 -6.04
N ALA A 340 -29.78 -6.14 -6.23
CA ALA A 340 -31.22 -6.30 -6.13
C ALA A 340 -31.75 -5.94 -4.73
N GLU A 341 -31.08 -6.41 -3.68
CA GLU A 341 -31.42 -6.06 -2.28
C GLU A 341 -31.26 -4.56 -2.03
N ALA A 342 -30.19 -3.94 -2.53
CA ALA A 342 -29.97 -2.51 -2.38
C ALA A 342 -31.02 -1.66 -3.09
N ILE A 343 -31.48 -2.08 -4.29
CA ILE A 343 -32.60 -1.45 -5.00
C ILE A 343 -33.89 -1.58 -4.18
N GLN A 344 -34.19 -2.78 -3.67
CA GLN A 344 -35.38 -3.01 -2.84
C GLN A 344 -35.41 -2.10 -1.60
N LYS A 345 -34.25 -1.91 -0.95
CA LYS A 345 -34.09 -1.01 0.21
C LYS A 345 -34.33 0.46 -0.11
N LEU A 346 -34.30 0.89 -1.37
CA LEU A 346 -34.66 2.26 -1.74
C LEU A 346 -36.15 2.54 -1.54
N GLY A 347 -37.00 1.50 -1.51
CA GLY A 347 -38.44 1.64 -1.27
C GLY A 347 -39.18 2.47 -2.32
N LEU A 348 -38.62 2.55 -3.55
CA LEU A 348 -39.20 3.31 -4.65
C LEU A 348 -40.12 2.39 -5.49
N PRO A 349 -41.29 2.86 -5.94
CA PRO A 349 -42.15 2.09 -6.83
C PRO A 349 -41.46 1.80 -8.17
N ASP A 350 -41.64 0.58 -8.70
CA ASP A 350 -40.99 0.09 -9.94
C ASP A 350 -41.31 0.93 -11.19
N ASP A 351 -42.36 1.74 -11.14
CA ASP A 351 -42.90 2.56 -12.23
C ASP A 351 -42.46 4.04 -12.18
N VAL A 352 -41.77 4.49 -11.12
CA VAL A 352 -41.50 5.91 -10.87
C VAL A 352 -40.14 6.39 -11.39
N ALA A 353 -39.17 5.50 -11.60
CA ALA A 353 -37.83 5.89 -12.07
C ALA A 353 -37.22 4.89 -13.06
N PRO A 354 -36.40 5.35 -14.03
CA PRO A 354 -35.67 4.46 -14.92
C PRO A 354 -34.81 3.45 -14.13
N LYS A 355 -34.84 2.18 -14.53
CA LYS A 355 -34.08 1.10 -13.87
C LYS A 355 -32.62 1.46 -13.61
N LYS A 356 -31.95 2.10 -14.58
CA LYS A 356 -30.54 2.49 -14.45
C LYS A 356 -30.29 3.57 -13.39
N PHE A 357 -31.24 4.49 -13.18
CA PHE A 357 -31.18 5.46 -12.09
C PHE A 357 -31.31 4.80 -10.72
N LEU A 358 -32.20 3.80 -10.58
CA LEU A 358 -32.33 3.02 -9.35
C LEU A 358 -31.04 2.26 -9.03
N MET A 359 -30.45 1.61 -10.04
CA MET A 359 -29.16 0.93 -9.91
C MET A 359 -28.04 1.89 -9.53
N PHE A 360 -27.99 3.08 -10.14
CA PHE A 360 -27.02 4.12 -9.80
C PHE A 360 -27.14 4.53 -8.33
N LYS A 361 -28.36 4.81 -7.86
CA LYS A 361 -28.61 5.22 -6.47
C LYS A 361 -28.29 4.10 -5.47
N ALA A 362 -28.67 2.86 -5.78
CA ALA A 362 -28.35 1.69 -4.98
C ALA A 362 -26.83 1.50 -4.88
N LEU A 363 -26.12 1.60 -6.00
CA LEU A 363 -24.67 1.48 -6.05
C LEU A 363 -23.96 2.59 -5.27
N CYS A 364 -24.43 3.84 -5.36
CA CYS A 364 -23.93 4.94 -4.55
C CYS A 364 -24.02 4.62 -3.05
N ASN A 365 -25.14 4.04 -2.60
CA ASN A 365 -25.31 3.66 -1.20
C ASN A 365 -24.37 2.51 -0.81
N ILE A 366 -24.21 1.48 -1.66
CA ILE A 366 -23.27 0.36 -1.42
C ILE A 366 -21.85 0.91 -1.22
N LEU A 367 -21.37 1.70 -2.19
CA LEU A 367 -20.00 2.22 -2.18
C LEU A 367 -19.77 3.22 -1.03
N GLN A 368 -20.72 4.12 -0.77
CA GLN A 368 -20.61 5.07 0.34
C GLN A 368 -20.59 4.35 1.69
N ASN A 369 -21.51 3.40 1.92
CA ASN A 369 -21.55 2.66 3.18
C ASN A 369 -20.26 1.87 3.40
N ALA A 370 -19.75 1.18 2.38
CA ALA A 370 -18.49 0.45 2.47
C ALA A 370 -17.31 1.39 2.75
N SER A 371 -17.24 2.55 2.10
CA SER A 371 -16.21 3.57 2.34
C SER A 371 -16.27 4.15 3.75
N ASP A 372 -17.47 4.53 4.22
CA ASP A 372 -17.69 5.05 5.57
C ASP A 372 -17.35 4.00 6.63
N ASP A 373 -17.68 2.73 6.37
CA ASP A 373 -17.36 1.59 7.22
C ASP A 373 -15.84 1.39 7.31
N ILE A 374 -15.12 1.43 6.19
CA ILE A 374 -13.65 1.34 6.18
C ILE A 374 -13.03 2.44 7.04
N VAL A 375 -13.40 3.71 6.83
CA VAL A 375 -12.83 4.85 7.59
C VAL A 375 -13.14 4.72 9.08
N ARG A 376 -14.39 4.40 9.43
CA ARG A 376 -14.80 4.19 10.82
C ARG A 376 -14.04 3.04 11.47
N LEU A 377 -13.91 1.92 10.76
CA LEU A 377 -13.24 0.72 11.25
C LEU A 377 -11.73 0.93 11.36
N GLN A 378 -11.08 1.64 10.44
CA GLN A 378 -9.66 2.01 10.54
C GLN A 378 -9.36 2.78 11.84
N LYS A 379 -10.17 3.80 12.14
CA LYS A 379 -10.05 4.55 13.39
C LYS A 379 -10.22 3.63 14.60
N LYS A 380 -11.24 2.77 14.57
CA LYS A 380 -11.49 1.80 15.65
C LYS A 380 -10.35 0.79 15.78
N THR A 381 -9.77 0.31 14.69
CA THR A 381 -8.62 -0.59 14.68
C THR A 381 -7.44 0.06 15.39
N LEU A 382 -7.12 1.31 15.07
CA LEU A 382 -6.04 2.05 15.72
C LEU A 382 -6.29 2.14 17.24
N GLU A 383 -7.49 2.54 17.66
CA GLU A 383 -7.88 2.65 19.07
C GLU A 383 -7.85 1.30 19.82
N GLU A 384 -8.23 0.20 19.18
CA GLU A 384 -8.16 -1.15 19.78
C GLU A 384 -6.73 -1.68 19.83
N VAL A 385 -5.93 -1.44 18.79
CA VAL A 385 -4.50 -1.81 18.76
C VAL A 385 -3.74 -1.07 19.87
N ASP A 386 -3.96 0.23 20.01
CA ASP A 386 -3.32 1.04 21.05
C ASP A 386 -3.72 0.55 22.44
N ARG A 387 -5.03 0.32 22.70
CA ARG A 387 -5.51 -0.24 23.97
C ARG A 387 -4.93 -1.62 24.26
N CYS A 388 -4.86 -2.50 23.26
CA CYS A 388 -4.27 -3.82 23.41
C CYS A 388 -2.77 -3.73 23.71
N GLN A 389 -2.06 -2.80 23.07
CA GLN A 389 -0.63 -2.61 23.28
C GLN A 389 -0.33 -2.00 24.66
N GLU A 390 -1.12 -1.02 25.11
CA GLU A 390 -1.01 -0.46 26.47
C GLU A 390 -1.23 -1.52 27.53
N PHE A 391 -2.28 -2.31 27.36
CA PHE A 391 -2.59 -3.44 28.24
C PHE A 391 -1.46 -4.48 28.26
N PHE A 392 -0.95 -4.85 27.08
CA PHE A 392 0.18 -5.75 26.94
C PHE A 392 1.41 -5.23 27.70
N ASN A 393 1.79 -3.97 27.47
CA ASN A 393 2.94 -3.34 28.11
C ASN A 393 2.80 -3.25 29.63
N ASP A 394 1.60 -3.02 30.16
CA ASP A 394 1.34 -3.05 31.61
C ASP A 394 1.50 -4.47 32.19
N ARG A 395 0.94 -5.48 31.52
CA ARG A 395 1.03 -6.88 31.96
C ARG A 395 2.46 -7.42 31.91
N ILE A 396 3.20 -7.13 30.85
CA ILE A 396 4.61 -7.53 30.73
C ILE A 396 5.45 -6.90 31.84
N ARG A 397 5.32 -5.60 32.11
CA ARG A 397 6.08 -4.94 33.20
C ARG A 397 5.84 -5.60 34.56
N LYS A 398 4.60 -6.04 34.81
CA LYS A 398 4.26 -6.79 36.03
C LYS A 398 4.91 -8.18 36.03
N LEU A 399 4.92 -8.86 34.89
CA LEU A 399 5.55 -10.16 34.72
C LEU A 399 7.08 -10.13 34.83
N GLU A 400 7.76 -9.10 34.34
CA GLU A 400 9.22 -8.96 34.44
C GLU A 400 9.71 -8.98 35.90
N SER A 401 8.88 -8.52 36.84
CA SER A 401 9.17 -8.59 38.28
C SER A 401 9.03 -10.00 38.89
N ILE A 402 8.43 -10.94 38.15
CA ILE A 402 7.99 -12.26 38.60
C ILE A 402 8.74 -13.41 37.88
N ILE A 403 9.06 -13.24 36.58
CA ILE A 403 9.60 -14.27 35.67
C ILE A 403 10.94 -14.89 36.13
N ASN A 404 11.66 -14.30 37.10
CA ASN A 404 12.89 -14.85 37.64
C ASN A 404 12.70 -15.98 38.69
N LYS A 405 11.47 -16.47 38.90
CA LYS A 405 11.18 -17.55 39.86
C LYS A 405 10.55 -18.75 39.14
N GLU A 406 11.21 -19.91 39.20
CA GLU A 406 10.76 -21.16 38.55
C GLU A 406 9.38 -21.66 38.99
N GLU A 407 8.84 -21.17 40.11
CA GLU A 407 7.59 -21.64 40.72
C GLU A 407 6.29 -21.12 40.06
N GLU A 408 6.36 -20.27 39.02
CA GLU A 408 5.18 -19.51 38.54
C GLU A 408 4.68 -19.83 37.12
N LYS A 409 4.83 -21.08 36.66
CA LYS A 409 4.30 -21.52 35.35
C LYS A 409 2.78 -21.29 35.19
N LEU A 410 2.01 -21.45 36.27
CA LEU A 410 0.57 -21.21 36.25
C LEU A 410 0.23 -19.73 36.07
N THR A 411 0.96 -18.83 36.74
CA THR A 411 0.82 -17.37 36.61
C THR A 411 1.10 -16.95 35.16
N LEU A 412 2.18 -17.47 34.57
CA LEU A 412 2.52 -17.18 33.18
C LEU A 412 1.40 -17.63 32.23
N ASN A 413 0.90 -18.85 32.38
CA ASN A 413 -0.20 -19.35 31.55
C ASN A 413 -1.45 -18.46 31.65
N LEU A 414 -1.86 -18.07 32.86
CA LEU A 414 -3.01 -17.17 33.05
C LEU A 414 -2.83 -15.83 32.33
N VAL A 415 -1.62 -15.26 32.35
CA VAL A 415 -1.35 -14.03 31.59
C VAL A 415 -1.41 -14.29 30.09
N LEU A 416 -0.91 -15.42 29.59
CA LEU A 416 -1.04 -15.78 28.16
C LEU A 416 -2.51 -15.89 27.73
N TYR A 417 -3.38 -16.47 28.56
CA TYR A 417 -4.83 -16.49 28.30
C TYR A 417 -5.40 -15.07 28.24
N GLU A 418 -5.07 -14.21 29.21
CA GLU A 418 -5.59 -12.84 29.29
C GLU A 418 -5.13 -11.98 28.10
N LEU A 419 -3.84 -12.08 27.73
CA LEU A 419 -3.29 -11.39 26.56
C LEU A 419 -3.94 -11.86 25.26
N THR A 420 -4.14 -13.18 25.12
CA THR A 420 -4.79 -13.75 23.93
C THR A 420 -6.26 -13.33 23.86
N GLU A 421 -6.98 -13.37 24.98
CA GLU A 421 -8.37 -12.91 25.07
C GLU A 421 -8.50 -11.45 24.61
N LYS A 422 -7.63 -10.55 25.12
CA LYS A 422 -7.63 -9.16 24.70
C LYS A 422 -7.29 -8.99 23.23
N SER A 423 -6.37 -9.77 22.70
CA SER A 423 -6.02 -9.71 21.28
C SER A 423 -7.18 -10.07 20.34
N PHE A 424 -8.16 -10.87 20.77
CA PHE A 424 -9.34 -11.16 19.93
C PHE A 424 -10.22 -9.95 19.65
N SER A 425 -10.17 -8.92 20.51
CA SER A 425 -10.85 -7.66 20.22
C SER A 425 -10.24 -6.96 19.00
N VAL A 426 -8.92 -7.02 18.85
CA VAL A 426 -8.18 -6.53 17.68
C VAL A 426 -8.49 -7.39 16.46
N ASP A 427 -8.42 -8.72 16.60
CA ASP A 427 -8.72 -9.67 15.51
C ASP A 427 -10.13 -9.43 14.94
N LYS A 428 -11.12 -9.18 15.81
CA LYS A 428 -12.50 -8.88 15.39
C LYS A 428 -12.56 -7.63 14.53
N VAL A 429 -11.98 -6.52 14.96
CA VAL A 429 -12.03 -5.27 14.19
C VAL A 429 -11.19 -5.38 12.91
N LEU A 430 -10.08 -6.13 12.94
CA LEU A 430 -9.31 -6.47 11.74
C LEU A 430 -10.08 -7.35 10.75
N LEU A 431 -10.97 -8.21 11.22
CA LEU A 431 -11.85 -8.99 10.35
C LEU A 431 -12.95 -8.11 9.76
N ASP A 432 -13.56 -7.24 10.58
CA ASP A 432 -14.59 -6.29 10.14
C ASP A 432 -14.05 -5.37 9.02
N ILE A 433 -12.81 -4.87 9.14
CA ILE A 433 -12.20 -4.04 8.08
C ILE A 433 -11.91 -4.84 6.81
N LEU A 434 -11.52 -6.13 6.91
CA LEU A 434 -11.36 -6.98 5.73
C LEU A 434 -12.69 -7.20 5.01
N GLU A 435 -13.77 -7.46 5.75
CA GLU A 435 -15.11 -7.60 5.18
C GLU A 435 -15.57 -6.30 4.49
N ALA A 436 -15.36 -5.14 5.13
CA ALA A 436 -15.69 -3.84 4.53
C ALA A 436 -14.89 -3.56 3.24
N ASN A 437 -13.61 -3.97 3.18
CA ASN A 437 -12.82 -3.90 1.96
C ASN A 437 -13.37 -4.84 0.87
N CYS A 438 -13.82 -6.04 1.24
CA CYS A 438 -14.46 -6.95 0.30
C CYS A 438 -15.76 -6.37 -0.26
N ASP A 439 -16.59 -5.78 0.61
CA ASP A 439 -17.83 -5.11 0.22
C ASP A 439 -17.58 -3.97 -0.76
N PHE A 440 -16.51 -3.21 -0.54
CA PHE A 440 -16.08 -2.15 -1.45
C PHE A 440 -15.64 -2.71 -2.82
N CYS A 441 -14.82 -3.77 -2.84
CA CYS A 441 -14.40 -4.43 -4.09
C CYS A 441 -15.61 -4.99 -4.87
N GLU A 442 -16.58 -5.61 -4.18
CA GLU A 442 -17.82 -6.08 -4.81
C GLU A 442 -18.65 -4.92 -5.38
N GLY A 443 -18.70 -3.78 -4.68
CA GLY A 443 -19.31 -2.55 -5.19
C GLY A 443 -18.61 -2.02 -6.45
N GLN A 444 -17.29 -2.05 -6.49
CA GLN A 444 -16.54 -1.68 -7.69
C GLN A 444 -16.81 -2.62 -8.86
N LEU A 445 -16.91 -3.93 -8.60
CA LEU A 445 -17.29 -4.91 -9.62
C LEU A 445 -18.71 -4.64 -10.15
N LEU A 446 -19.66 -4.26 -9.29
CA LEU A 446 -20.99 -3.83 -9.73
C LEU A 446 -20.96 -2.60 -10.63
N CYS A 447 -20.08 -1.63 -10.34
CA CYS A 447 -19.87 -0.49 -11.22
C CYS A 447 -19.39 -0.95 -12.61
N GLU A 448 -18.37 -1.82 -12.65
CA GLU A 448 -17.83 -2.34 -13.91
C GLU A 448 -18.86 -3.15 -14.70
N ARG A 449 -19.73 -3.93 -14.03
CA ARG A 449 -20.76 -4.75 -14.68
C ARG A 449 -21.90 -3.94 -15.27
N TYR A 450 -22.36 -2.91 -14.56
CA TYR A 450 -23.60 -2.22 -14.91
C TYR A 450 -23.41 -0.85 -15.55
N PHE A 451 -22.21 -0.28 -15.41
CA PHE A 451 -21.88 1.07 -15.84
C PHE A 451 -20.65 1.12 -16.76
N THR A 452 -20.32 0.02 -17.46
CA THR A 452 -19.29 0.03 -18.51
C THR A 452 -19.67 0.98 -19.63
N LEU A 453 -18.73 1.82 -20.08
CA LEU A 453 -18.92 2.67 -21.26
C LEU A 453 -18.70 1.82 -22.51
N THR A 454 -19.77 1.32 -23.11
CA THR A 454 -19.71 0.69 -24.43
C THR A 454 -20.12 1.67 -25.51
N TYR A 455 -19.68 1.44 -26.75
CA TYR A 455 -20.04 2.29 -27.90
C TYR A 455 -21.57 2.37 -28.11
N ASP A 456 -22.29 1.32 -27.74
CA ASP A 456 -23.75 1.22 -27.87
C ASP A 456 -24.52 1.79 -26.66
N SER A 457 -23.82 2.29 -25.64
CA SER A 457 -24.44 2.86 -24.45
C SER A 457 -25.15 4.18 -24.76
N ASP A 458 -26.38 4.36 -24.26
CA ASP A 458 -27.11 5.62 -24.38
C ASP A 458 -26.26 6.77 -23.80
N PRO A 459 -25.95 7.83 -24.58
CA PRO A 459 -25.19 8.98 -24.11
C PRO A 459 -25.77 9.64 -22.84
N ASN A 460 -27.10 9.56 -22.66
CA ASN A 460 -27.76 10.08 -21.45
C ASN A 460 -27.45 9.24 -20.21
N GLU A 461 -27.02 7.99 -20.39
CA GLU A 461 -26.64 7.09 -19.31
C GLU A 461 -25.15 7.23 -18.93
N TRP A 462 -24.32 7.82 -19.80
CA TRP A 462 -22.92 8.08 -19.51
C TRP A 462 -22.74 8.98 -18.29
N ILE A 463 -23.71 9.85 -18.02
CA ILE A 463 -23.69 10.74 -16.85
C ILE A 463 -23.61 9.96 -15.54
N TYR A 464 -24.28 8.80 -15.46
CA TYR A 464 -24.26 7.96 -14.25
C TYR A 464 -22.89 7.32 -14.05
N THR A 465 -22.28 6.80 -15.13
CA THR A 465 -20.93 6.26 -15.08
C THR A 465 -19.92 7.33 -14.67
N LEU A 466 -19.98 8.51 -15.31
CA LEU A 466 -19.07 9.61 -15.01
C LEU A 466 -19.22 10.09 -13.56
N GLU A 467 -20.44 10.16 -13.03
CA GLU A 467 -20.65 10.55 -11.63
C GLU A 467 -20.25 9.47 -10.63
N LEU A 468 -20.44 8.18 -10.94
CA LEU A 468 -19.90 7.09 -10.12
C LEU A 468 -18.37 7.14 -10.09
N GLN A 469 -17.75 7.37 -11.26
CA GLN A 469 -16.31 7.49 -11.38
C GLN A 469 -15.79 8.66 -10.56
N LYS A 470 -16.39 9.85 -10.72
CA LYS A 470 -16.02 11.06 -9.98
C LYS A 470 -16.24 10.91 -8.47
N ARG A 471 -17.29 10.22 -8.04
CA ARG A 471 -17.65 10.16 -6.61
C ARG A 471 -16.92 9.08 -5.83
N PHE A 472 -16.70 7.92 -6.44
CA PHE A 472 -16.21 6.73 -5.72
C PHE A 472 -14.97 6.09 -6.34
N LEU A 473 -14.73 6.30 -7.63
CA LEU A 473 -13.53 5.84 -8.32
C LEU A 473 -12.60 7.02 -8.60
N ASN A 474 -12.68 8.02 -7.71
CA ASN A 474 -12.32 9.40 -7.93
C ASN A 474 -10.94 9.53 -8.61
N ASP A 475 -10.88 10.40 -9.60
CA ASP A 475 -9.70 10.64 -10.42
C ASP A 475 -8.54 11.30 -9.64
N ASP A 476 -8.61 11.41 -8.32
CA ASP A 476 -7.54 11.90 -7.44
C ASP A 476 -6.95 10.78 -6.56
N ASP A 477 -7.78 9.82 -6.12
CA ASP A 477 -7.39 8.72 -5.23
C ASP A 477 -7.37 7.38 -5.97
N SER A 478 -6.39 7.23 -6.88
CA SER A 478 -6.17 5.96 -7.57
C SER A 478 -5.82 4.85 -6.58
N LEU A 479 -6.07 3.58 -6.94
CA LEU A 479 -5.69 2.43 -6.09
C LEU A 479 -4.23 2.49 -5.60
N PRO A 480 -3.23 2.88 -6.42
CA PRO A 480 -1.88 3.16 -5.95
C PRO A 480 -1.80 4.21 -4.86
N THR A 481 -2.58 5.29 -4.96
CA THR A 481 -2.64 6.38 -3.97
C THR A 481 -3.27 5.91 -2.66
N THR A 482 -4.33 5.10 -2.74
CA THR A 482 -4.94 4.47 -1.56
C THR A 482 -3.99 3.48 -0.89
N LEU A 483 -3.34 2.61 -1.67
CA LEU A 483 -2.32 1.67 -1.18
C LEU A 483 -1.15 2.42 -0.54
N PHE A 484 -0.70 3.52 -1.15
CA PHE A 484 0.34 4.38 -0.62
C PHE A 484 -0.05 4.98 0.74
N SER A 485 -1.24 5.59 0.82
CA SER A 485 -1.77 6.22 2.03
C SER A 485 -1.95 5.21 3.15
N HIS A 486 -2.57 4.05 2.88
CA HIS A 486 -2.73 2.99 3.88
C HIS A 486 -1.37 2.48 4.41
N SER A 487 -0.38 2.37 3.53
CA SER A 487 0.97 1.89 3.89
C SER A 487 1.78 2.92 4.68
N LEU A 488 1.45 4.22 4.63
CA LEU A 488 2.11 5.26 5.41
C LEU A 488 1.75 5.21 6.90
N PHE A 489 0.56 4.73 7.21
CA PHE A 489 0.00 4.69 8.57
C PHE A 489 0.12 3.31 9.25
N CYS A 490 0.50 2.25 8.51
CA CYS A 490 0.87 0.93 9.05
C CYS A 490 2.37 0.82 9.33
#